data_AF-A0A4R8V166-F1
#
_entry.id   AF-A0A4R8V166-F1
#
_cell.length_a   1.000
_cell.length_b   1.000
_cell.length_c   1.000
_cell.angle_alpha   90.00
_cell.angle_beta   90.00
_cell.angle_gamma   90.00
#
_symmetry.space_group_name_H-M   'P 1'
#
loop_
_entity.id
_entity.type
_entity.pdbx_description
1 polymer ?
#
loop_
_entity_poly.entity_id
_entity_poly.type
_entity_poly.pdbx_seq_one_letter_code
_entity_poly.pdbx_strand_id
1 'polypeptide(L)'
;MTTTMPPDVAENLIAFRAALSVVVPPKDPSDLLIATWNLRAFGDLTAKWHAEPGDSPKRDWYSLACIAQVVACFDVIALQEVRRNTTALSFLLEQLGGAWRVIVSDVTEGGPGNGERLTFLYDSTRVQPSGLVGEIVLPATVDGPTKQFARTPYAASFVRGSAEFTLTTLHVIWGANPTARLPEITAFAEWMRAWADRSDRWNQNLLVLGRLTRAEVSWRISDHYPLWAEFHLASCTKPTWSLSRRRGQVN
;
A
#
# COMPACT_ATOMS: atom_id res chain seq x y z
N MET A 1 -5.64 -23.70 -5.05
CA MET A 1 -6.62 -24.79 -5.39
C MET A 1 -7.12 -24.57 -6.81
N THR A 2 -7.33 -25.62 -7.62
CA THR A 2 -7.69 -25.48 -9.06
C THR A 2 -9.18 -25.62 -9.33
N THR A 3 -9.95 -24.57 -9.07
CA THR A 3 -11.28 -24.37 -9.66
C THR A 3 -11.12 -23.64 -11.00
N THR A 4 -11.60 -24.24 -12.08
CA THR A 4 -11.54 -23.65 -13.43
C THR A 4 -12.16 -22.26 -13.44
N MET A 5 -11.49 -21.28 -14.07
CA MET A 5 -11.98 -19.92 -14.20
C MET A 5 -13.14 -19.86 -15.21
N PRO A 6 -14.29 -19.24 -14.86
CA PRO A 6 -15.41 -19.05 -15.79
C PRO A 6 -15.02 -18.21 -17.03
N PRO A 7 -15.64 -18.45 -18.20
CA PRO A 7 -15.36 -17.68 -19.41
C PRO A 7 -15.63 -16.18 -19.25
N ASP A 8 -16.72 -15.80 -18.59
CA ASP A 8 -17.07 -14.39 -18.34
C ASP A 8 -16.06 -13.71 -17.42
N VAL A 9 -15.54 -14.41 -16.40
CA VAL A 9 -14.44 -13.91 -15.56
C VAL A 9 -13.17 -13.72 -16.39
N ALA A 10 -12.85 -14.64 -17.29
CA ALA A 10 -11.69 -14.53 -18.18
C ALA A 10 -11.81 -13.32 -19.15
N GLU A 11 -12.97 -13.15 -19.79
CA GLU A 11 -13.27 -12.04 -20.69
C GLU A 11 -13.23 -10.69 -19.96
N ASN A 12 -13.84 -10.60 -18.78
CA ASN A 12 -13.82 -9.40 -17.95
C ASN A 12 -12.39 -9.06 -17.48
N LEU A 13 -11.56 -10.03 -17.12
CA LEU A 13 -10.17 -9.79 -16.72
C LEU A 13 -9.30 -9.31 -17.90
N ILE A 14 -9.58 -9.73 -19.13
CA ILE A 14 -8.95 -9.20 -20.35
C ILE A 14 -9.35 -7.74 -20.56
N ALA A 15 -10.65 -7.44 -20.51
CA ALA A 15 -11.16 -6.07 -20.65
C ALA A 15 -10.63 -5.13 -19.54
N PHE A 16 -10.58 -5.61 -18.30
CA PHE A 16 -10.06 -4.88 -17.15
C PHE A 16 -8.55 -4.60 -17.27
N ARG A 17 -7.75 -5.59 -17.72
CA ARG A 17 -6.32 -5.38 -18.00
C ARG A 17 -6.09 -4.35 -19.11
N ALA A 18 -6.93 -4.35 -20.16
CA ALA A 18 -6.88 -3.34 -21.20
C ALA A 18 -7.20 -1.93 -20.62
N ALA A 19 -8.24 -1.81 -19.80
CA ALA A 19 -8.58 -0.56 -19.11
C ALA A 19 -7.45 -0.06 -18.19
N LEU A 20 -6.81 -0.95 -17.43
CA LEU A 20 -5.65 -0.62 -16.58
C LEU A 20 -4.48 -0.07 -17.41
N SER A 21 -4.18 -0.66 -18.58
CA SER A 21 -3.09 -0.22 -19.45
C SER A 21 -3.28 1.16 -20.10
N VAL A 22 -4.51 1.71 -20.07
CA VAL A 22 -4.81 3.08 -20.51
C VAL A 22 -4.53 4.10 -19.40
N VAL A 23 -4.57 3.69 -18.12
CA VAL A 23 -4.48 4.60 -16.97
C VAL A 23 -3.20 4.46 -16.16
N VAL A 24 -2.54 3.29 -16.16
CA VAL A 24 -1.21 3.05 -15.56
C VAL A 24 -0.21 2.75 -16.69
N PRO A 25 0.99 3.37 -16.70
CA PRO A 25 2.02 3.08 -17.69
C PRO A 25 2.51 1.61 -17.61
N PRO A 26 3.03 1.05 -18.71
CA PRO A 26 3.72 -0.23 -18.68
C PRO A 26 5.07 -0.11 -17.95
N LYS A 27 5.43 -1.14 -17.18
CA LYS A 27 6.73 -1.28 -16.51
C LYS A 27 7.89 -1.27 -17.50
N ASP A 28 8.82 -0.31 -17.36
CA ASP A 28 10.06 -0.18 -18.15
C ASP A 28 11.30 -0.54 -17.30
N PRO A 29 12.43 -1.05 -17.84
CA PRO A 29 13.64 -1.29 -17.05
C PRO A 29 14.20 -0.05 -16.31
N SER A 30 13.95 1.16 -16.80
CA SER A 30 14.45 2.44 -16.26
C SER A 30 13.48 3.19 -15.34
N ASP A 31 12.26 2.69 -15.12
CA ASP A 31 11.27 3.31 -14.23
C ASP A 31 11.35 2.82 -12.77
N LEU A 32 10.34 3.17 -11.97
CA LEU A 32 9.87 2.47 -10.79
C LEU A 32 8.42 2.89 -10.54
N LEU A 33 7.49 1.94 -10.51
CA LEU A 33 6.06 2.21 -10.30
C LEU A 33 5.66 1.87 -8.86
N ILE A 34 5.24 2.88 -8.09
CA ILE A 34 4.94 2.74 -6.65
C ILE A 34 3.49 3.13 -6.34
N ALA A 35 2.78 2.30 -5.58
CA ALA A 35 1.38 2.50 -5.24
C ALA A 35 1.06 2.39 -3.74
N THR A 36 -0.14 2.84 -3.38
CA THR A 36 -0.77 2.64 -2.08
C THR A 36 -2.26 2.38 -2.25
N TRP A 37 -2.83 1.44 -1.49
CA TRP A 37 -4.24 1.04 -1.62
C TRP A 37 -4.80 0.54 -0.28
N ASN A 38 -5.86 1.20 0.22
CA ASN A 38 -6.69 0.64 1.27
C ASN A 38 -7.64 -0.40 0.64
N LEU A 39 -7.44 -1.67 1.01
CA LEU A 39 -8.33 -2.77 0.65
C LEU A 39 -9.24 -3.07 1.84
N ARG A 40 -10.47 -2.53 1.82
CA ARG A 40 -11.42 -2.59 2.93
C ARG A 40 -11.51 -3.98 3.58
N ALA A 41 -11.10 -4.09 4.84
CA ALA A 41 -11.00 -5.32 5.60
C ALA A 41 -10.46 -6.52 4.79
N PHE A 42 -9.21 -6.43 4.31
CA PHE A 42 -8.54 -7.45 3.51
C PHE A 42 -8.03 -8.61 4.38
N GLY A 43 -8.92 -9.57 4.66
CA GLY A 43 -8.59 -10.76 5.45
C GLY A 43 -9.10 -12.03 4.82
N ASP A 44 -10.40 -12.26 4.91
CA ASP A 44 -11.03 -13.50 4.41
C ASP A 44 -11.63 -13.35 3.00
N LEU A 45 -12.04 -14.47 2.39
CA LEU A 45 -12.76 -14.51 1.12
C LEU A 45 -13.79 -15.64 1.03
N THR A 46 -14.83 -15.45 0.23
CA THR A 46 -15.74 -16.52 -0.18
C THR A 46 -15.08 -17.35 -1.28
N ALA A 47 -14.95 -18.66 -1.05
CA ALA A 47 -14.35 -19.62 -1.96
C ALA A 47 -15.29 -20.00 -3.13
N LYS A 48 -15.68 -18.99 -3.92
CA LYS A 48 -16.48 -19.07 -5.16
C LYS A 48 -15.89 -18.10 -6.17
N TRP A 49 -16.23 -18.26 -7.45
CA TRP A 49 -15.88 -17.25 -8.47
C TRP A 49 -16.76 -16.00 -8.37
N HIS A 50 -18.03 -16.15 -7.97
CA HIS A 50 -18.96 -15.06 -7.71
C HIS A 50 -19.59 -15.24 -6.33
N ALA A 51 -19.63 -14.19 -5.51
CA ALA A 51 -20.31 -14.17 -4.23
C ALA A 51 -21.82 -13.92 -4.40
N GLU A 52 -22.64 -14.77 -3.79
CA GLU A 52 -24.10 -14.68 -3.84
C GLU A 52 -24.64 -13.67 -2.80
N PRO A 53 -25.92 -13.23 -2.88
CA PRO A 53 -26.50 -12.28 -1.93
C PRO A 53 -26.40 -12.70 -0.46
N GLY A 54 -26.34 -14.01 -0.15
CA GLY A 54 -26.13 -14.53 1.21
C GLY A 54 -24.68 -14.58 1.70
N ASP A 55 -23.68 -14.56 0.81
CA ASP A 55 -22.28 -14.82 1.19
C ASP A 55 -21.65 -13.69 2.03
N SER A 56 -20.72 -14.03 2.92
CA SER A 56 -19.91 -13.07 3.66
C SER A 56 -18.51 -13.66 3.94
N PRO A 57 -17.42 -12.92 3.68
CA PRO A 57 -17.38 -11.57 3.10
C PRO A 57 -17.68 -11.59 1.59
N LYS A 58 -18.17 -10.47 1.03
CA LYS A 58 -18.46 -10.33 -0.42
C LYS A 58 -17.24 -10.39 -1.37
N ARG A 59 -16.05 -10.68 -0.86
CA ARG A 59 -14.83 -10.82 -1.66
C ARG A 59 -14.73 -12.27 -2.15
N ASP A 60 -14.93 -12.47 -3.44
CA ASP A 60 -14.82 -13.76 -4.14
C ASP A 60 -13.47 -13.89 -4.88
N TRP A 61 -13.25 -15.01 -5.58
CA TRP A 61 -12.04 -15.23 -6.39
C TRP A 61 -11.94 -14.27 -7.58
N TYR A 62 -13.06 -13.81 -8.15
CA TYR A 62 -13.04 -12.80 -9.21
C TYR A 62 -12.59 -11.44 -8.68
N SER A 63 -13.14 -10.99 -7.55
CA SER A 63 -12.67 -9.81 -6.80
C SER A 63 -11.17 -9.90 -6.52
N LEU A 64 -10.67 -11.08 -6.11
CA LEU A 64 -9.25 -11.28 -5.85
C LEU A 64 -8.40 -11.23 -7.14
N ALA A 65 -8.87 -11.84 -8.24
CA ALA A 65 -8.19 -11.81 -9.52
C ALA A 65 -8.05 -10.38 -10.09
N CYS A 66 -9.07 -9.54 -9.87
CA CYS A 66 -9.02 -8.10 -10.17
C CYS A 66 -8.02 -7.37 -9.25
N ILE A 67 -8.00 -7.65 -7.95
CA ILE A 67 -6.98 -7.12 -7.03
C ILE A 67 -5.57 -7.52 -7.50
N ALA A 68 -5.38 -8.76 -7.96
CA ALA A 68 -4.11 -9.22 -8.53
C ALA A 68 -3.73 -8.48 -9.83
N GLN A 69 -4.68 -8.16 -10.73
CA GLN A 69 -4.36 -7.35 -11.92
C GLN A 69 -3.87 -5.95 -11.52
N VAL A 70 -4.52 -5.32 -10.55
CA VAL A 70 -4.14 -3.98 -10.06
C VAL A 70 -2.78 -4.00 -9.39
N VAL A 71 -2.51 -4.99 -8.52
CA VAL A 71 -1.22 -5.11 -7.84
C VAL A 71 -0.09 -5.36 -8.84
N ALA A 72 -0.31 -6.23 -9.84
CA ALA A 72 0.69 -6.59 -10.85
C ALA A 72 1.22 -5.39 -11.66
N CYS A 73 0.44 -4.31 -11.79
CA CYS A 73 0.87 -3.07 -12.45
C CYS A 73 2.05 -2.36 -11.75
N PHE A 74 2.29 -2.59 -10.46
CA PHE A 74 3.27 -1.84 -9.66
C PHE A 74 4.50 -2.68 -9.29
N ASP A 75 5.62 -2.04 -8.97
CA ASP A 75 6.84 -2.70 -8.49
C ASP A 75 6.83 -2.85 -6.96
N VAL A 76 6.29 -1.85 -6.26
CA VAL A 76 5.95 -1.92 -4.84
C VAL A 76 4.57 -1.30 -4.61
N ILE A 77 3.72 -1.94 -3.81
CA ILE A 77 2.44 -1.40 -3.37
C ILE A 77 2.25 -1.53 -1.86
N ALA A 78 1.93 -0.42 -1.21
CA ALA A 78 1.52 -0.38 0.19
C ALA A 78 0.03 -0.71 0.33
N LEU A 79 -0.31 -1.85 0.92
CA LEU A 79 -1.68 -2.24 1.24
C LEU A 79 -2.03 -1.87 2.69
N GLN A 80 -3.19 -1.25 2.89
CA GLN A 80 -3.79 -0.98 4.19
C GLN A 80 -5.06 -1.82 4.41
N GLU A 81 -5.49 -1.96 5.67
CA GLU A 81 -6.60 -2.82 6.14
C GLU A 81 -6.42 -4.33 5.97
N VAL A 82 -5.19 -4.81 5.75
CA VAL A 82 -4.85 -6.24 5.82
C VAL A 82 -5.13 -6.76 7.23
N ARG A 83 -5.92 -7.83 7.40
CA ARG A 83 -6.45 -8.23 8.72
C ARG A 83 -5.54 -9.25 9.44
N ARG A 84 -5.87 -9.56 10.70
CA ARG A 84 -5.25 -10.65 11.47
C ARG A 84 -5.35 -12.00 10.75
N ASN A 85 -6.53 -12.33 10.20
CA ASN A 85 -6.71 -13.41 9.21
C ASN A 85 -6.11 -12.96 7.86
N THR A 86 -5.24 -13.76 7.26
CA THR A 86 -4.49 -13.45 6.03
C THR A 86 -4.89 -14.31 4.82
N THR A 87 -5.98 -15.09 4.86
CA THR A 87 -6.41 -15.99 3.76
C THR A 87 -6.34 -15.31 2.37
N ALA A 88 -6.92 -14.12 2.21
CA ALA A 88 -6.93 -13.38 0.95
C ALA A 88 -5.55 -12.83 0.56
N LEU A 89 -4.65 -12.54 1.52
CA LEU A 89 -3.26 -12.17 1.23
C LEU A 89 -2.47 -13.38 0.71
N SER A 90 -2.65 -14.56 1.29
CA SER A 90 -2.02 -15.80 0.81
C SER A 90 -2.47 -16.12 -0.62
N PHE A 91 -3.78 -16.12 -0.88
CA PHE A 91 -4.30 -16.36 -2.24
C PHE A 91 -3.91 -15.26 -3.24
N LEU A 92 -3.76 -13.99 -2.81
CA LEU A 92 -3.26 -12.91 -3.67
C LEU A 92 -1.80 -13.17 -4.08
N LEU A 93 -0.94 -13.60 -3.14
CA LEU A 93 0.44 -13.98 -3.45
C LEU A 93 0.52 -15.23 -4.34
N GLU A 94 -0.37 -16.21 -4.16
CA GLU A 94 -0.50 -17.34 -5.09
C GLU A 94 -0.88 -16.88 -6.52
N GLN A 95 -1.83 -15.96 -6.66
CA GLN A 95 -2.26 -15.43 -7.97
C GLN A 95 -1.22 -14.53 -8.64
N LEU A 96 -0.41 -13.82 -7.86
CA LEU A 96 0.70 -12.98 -8.36
C LEU A 96 1.95 -13.79 -8.73
N GLY A 97 2.12 -14.99 -8.13
CA GLY A 97 3.21 -15.92 -8.42
C GLY A 97 4.50 -15.66 -7.63
N GLY A 98 5.39 -16.65 -7.58
CA GLY A 98 6.54 -16.70 -6.64
C GLY A 98 7.64 -15.63 -6.78
N ALA A 99 7.54 -14.76 -7.79
CA ALA A 99 8.32 -13.52 -7.88
C ALA A 99 7.87 -12.48 -6.85
N TRP A 100 6.60 -12.49 -6.46
CA TRP A 100 6.02 -11.55 -5.51
C TRP A 100 6.31 -11.94 -4.07
N ARG A 101 6.59 -10.92 -3.27
CA ARG A 101 7.02 -11.02 -1.87
C ARG A 101 6.31 -9.98 -1.02
N VAL A 102 6.37 -10.17 0.29
CA VAL A 102 5.68 -9.34 1.28
C VAL A 102 6.63 -8.94 2.41
N ILE A 103 6.54 -7.69 2.84
CA ILE A 103 7.06 -7.16 4.11
C ILE A 103 5.87 -6.54 4.83
N VAL A 104 5.63 -6.88 6.09
CA VAL A 104 4.37 -6.59 6.77
C VAL A 104 4.56 -6.41 8.27
N SER A 105 3.92 -5.38 8.85
CA SER A 105 3.83 -5.21 10.31
C SER A 105 3.02 -6.35 10.92
N ASP A 106 3.12 -6.60 12.23
CA ASP A 106 2.01 -7.30 12.88
C ASP A 106 0.82 -6.35 13.11
N VAL A 107 -0.26 -6.85 13.70
CA VAL A 107 -1.40 -6.01 14.10
C VAL A 107 -1.06 -5.22 15.36
N THR A 108 -1.40 -3.93 15.39
CA THR A 108 -1.35 -3.17 16.65
C THR A 108 -2.44 -3.71 17.59
N GLU A 109 -2.02 -4.25 18.74
CA GLU A 109 -2.93 -4.88 19.69
C GLU A 109 -3.87 -3.91 20.40
N GLY A 110 -5.03 -4.42 20.80
CA GLY A 110 -6.13 -3.64 21.39
C GLY A 110 -7.08 -3.01 20.35
N GLY A 111 -8.04 -2.23 20.85
CA GLY A 111 -9.15 -1.71 20.05
C GLY A 111 -8.77 -0.79 18.87
N PRO A 112 -7.96 0.26 19.08
CA PRO A 112 -7.68 1.27 18.04
C PRO A 112 -7.02 0.72 16.76
N GLY A 113 -6.22 -0.35 16.89
CA GLY A 113 -5.58 -1.01 15.76
C GLY A 113 -6.51 -1.83 14.88
N ASN A 114 -7.74 -2.12 15.35
CA ASN A 114 -8.78 -2.89 14.64
C ASN A 114 -8.33 -4.28 14.13
N GLY A 115 -7.20 -4.82 14.61
CA GLY A 115 -6.61 -6.04 14.06
C GLY A 115 -6.15 -5.90 12.60
N GLU A 116 -5.65 -4.71 12.22
CA GLU A 116 -5.11 -4.39 10.90
C GLU A 116 -3.58 -4.34 10.91
N ARG A 117 -2.98 -4.71 9.77
CA ARG A 117 -1.55 -4.65 9.45
C ARG A 117 -1.30 -3.62 8.36
N LEU A 118 -0.07 -3.12 8.30
CA LEU A 118 0.44 -2.32 7.21
C LEU A 118 1.42 -3.16 6.40
N THR A 119 1.18 -3.26 5.09
CA THR A 119 1.79 -4.28 4.24
C THR A 119 2.43 -3.63 3.02
N PHE A 120 3.62 -4.07 2.63
CA PHE A 120 4.22 -3.80 1.32
C PHE A 120 4.28 -5.12 0.53
N LEU A 121 3.64 -5.15 -0.64
CA LEU A 121 3.88 -6.21 -1.64
C LEU A 121 4.86 -5.68 -2.68
N TYR A 122 5.79 -6.52 -3.13
CA TYR A 122 6.77 -6.14 -4.15
C TYR A 122 7.15 -7.28 -5.08
N ASP A 123 7.53 -6.91 -6.30
CA ASP A 123 8.06 -7.82 -7.31
C ASP A 123 9.58 -7.94 -7.15
N SER A 124 10.04 -9.07 -6.60
CA SER A 124 11.47 -9.31 -6.32
C SER A 124 12.35 -9.48 -7.57
N THR A 125 11.77 -9.50 -8.78
CA THR A 125 12.53 -9.40 -10.04
C THR A 125 12.84 -7.95 -10.43
N ARG A 126 12.14 -6.98 -9.83
CA ARG A 126 12.19 -5.54 -10.15
C ARG A 126 12.88 -4.73 -9.06
N VAL A 127 12.66 -5.08 -7.79
CA VAL A 127 13.10 -4.30 -6.62
C VAL A 127 13.36 -5.24 -5.43
N GLN A 128 14.38 -4.95 -4.63
CA GLN A 128 14.74 -5.76 -3.46
C GLN A 128 14.70 -4.92 -2.18
N PRO A 129 14.45 -5.50 -1.00
CA PRO A 129 14.61 -4.80 0.28
C PRO A 129 16.09 -4.47 0.54
N SER A 130 16.41 -3.28 1.02
CA SER A 130 17.81 -2.85 1.22
C SER A 130 18.32 -2.97 2.67
N GLY A 131 17.43 -3.10 3.66
CA GLY A 131 17.76 -3.64 4.99
C GLY A 131 16.95 -3.07 6.14
N LEU A 132 16.75 -1.75 6.17
CA LEU A 132 15.88 -1.09 7.15
C LEU A 132 14.42 -1.51 6.95
N VAL A 133 13.82 -2.08 7.98
CA VAL A 133 12.38 -2.26 8.16
C VAL A 133 12.06 -1.93 9.62
N GLY A 134 10.96 -1.22 9.89
CA GLY A 134 10.60 -0.86 11.27
C GLY A 134 9.33 -0.02 11.42
N GLU A 135 8.91 0.18 12.66
CA GLU A 135 7.74 0.97 13.04
C GLU A 135 8.14 2.32 13.64
N ILE A 136 7.34 3.36 13.39
CA ILE A 136 7.54 4.70 13.93
C ILE A 136 6.90 4.80 15.32
N VAL A 137 7.70 4.53 16.36
CA VAL A 137 7.32 4.69 17.77
C VAL A 137 7.67 6.09 18.24
N LEU A 138 6.70 6.80 18.80
CA LEU A 138 6.90 8.15 19.37
C LEU A 138 7.67 8.05 20.71
N PRO A 139 8.62 8.96 20.98
CA PRO A 139 9.42 8.93 22.21
C PRO A 139 8.57 9.24 23.45
N ALA A 140 9.00 8.73 24.61
CA ALA A 140 8.44 9.13 25.90
C ALA A 140 8.63 10.63 26.16
N THR A 141 7.71 11.25 26.90
CA THR A 141 7.86 12.61 27.41
C THR A 141 8.49 12.60 28.80
N VAL A 142 8.84 13.77 29.34
CA VAL A 142 9.34 13.89 30.71
C VAL A 142 8.31 13.41 31.76
N ASP A 143 7.02 13.48 31.43
CA ASP A 143 5.90 13.03 32.27
C ASP A 143 5.53 11.54 32.07
N GLY A 144 6.25 10.82 31.21
CA GLY A 144 6.11 9.37 31.03
C GLY A 144 5.74 8.92 29.60
N PRO A 145 4.96 7.83 29.45
CA PRO A 145 4.70 7.23 28.14
C PRO A 145 3.77 8.11 27.30
N THR A 146 4.22 8.49 26.09
CA THR A 146 3.38 9.25 25.16
C THR A 146 2.32 8.35 24.49
N LYS A 147 1.22 8.97 24.05
CA LYS A 147 0.16 8.27 23.31
C LYS A 147 0.66 7.92 21.90
N GLN A 148 0.85 6.63 21.64
CA GLN A 148 1.20 6.10 20.32
C GLN A 148 0.04 6.21 19.31
N PHE A 149 0.38 6.04 18.03
CA PHE A 149 -0.59 5.88 16.94
C PHE A 149 -1.51 4.67 17.16
N ALA A 150 -2.74 4.72 16.65
CA ALA A 150 -3.68 3.60 16.69
C ALA A 150 -3.21 2.40 15.86
N ARG A 151 -2.48 2.66 14.77
CA ARG A 151 -1.70 1.68 14.00
C ARG A 151 -0.32 2.29 13.79
N THR A 152 0.74 1.63 14.28
CA THR A 152 2.09 2.18 14.19
C THR A 152 2.48 2.37 12.71
N PRO A 153 2.93 3.57 12.28
CA PRO A 153 3.30 3.80 10.89
C PRO A 153 4.51 2.95 10.52
N TYR A 154 4.42 2.23 9.41
CA TYR A 154 5.35 1.17 9.06
C TYR A 154 6.26 1.60 7.90
N ALA A 155 7.57 1.40 8.05
CA ALA A 155 8.59 1.78 7.09
C ALA A 155 9.37 0.56 6.59
N ALA A 156 9.65 0.53 5.29
CA ALA A 156 10.51 -0.46 4.64
C ALA A 156 11.38 0.20 3.58
N SER A 157 12.65 -0.19 3.53
CA SER A 157 13.65 0.30 2.58
C SER A 157 13.88 -0.68 1.44
N PHE A 158 14.11 -0.13 0.26
CA PHE A 158 14.20 -0.85 -1.00
C PHE A 158 15.29 -0.26 -1.90
N VAL A 159 15.89 -1.12 -2.73
CA VAL A 159 16.90 -0.77 -3.74
C VAL A 159 16.50 -1.31 -5.12
N ARG A 160 16.76 -0.51 -6.16
CA ARG A 160 16.72 -0.90 -7.57
C ARG A 160 17.86 -0.20 -8.32
N GLY A 161 18.81 -0.99 -8.85
CA GLY A 161 20.02 -0.44 -9.46
C GLY A 161 20.83 0.39 -8.45
N SER A 162 21.11 1.65 -8.79
CA SER A 162 21.76 2.62 -7.88
C SER A 162 20.79 3.46 -7.05
N ALA A 163 19.47 3.25 -7.17
CA ALA A 163 18.47 4.01 -6.42
C ALA A 163 18.02 3.22 -5.18
N GLU A 164 18.36 3.75 -3.99
CA GLU A 164 17.84 3.28 -2.72
C GLU A 164 16.84 4.29 -2.12
N PHE A 165 15.77 3.80 -1.51
CA PHE A 165 14.67 4.60 -0.98
C PHE A 165 13.94 3.91 0.17
N THR A 166 13.37 4.70 1.08
CA THR A 166 12.51 4.20 2.17
C THR A 166 11.06 4.64 1.92
N LEU A 167 10.15 3.66 1.89
CA LEU A 167 8.71 3.86 1.88
C LEU A 167 8.18 3.82 3.31
N THR A 168 7.28 4.74 3.67
CA THR A 168 6.58 4.74 4.95
C THR A 168 5.08 4.86 4.74
N THR A 169 4.29 3.90 5.23
CA THR A 169 2.82 3.88 5.11
C THR A 169 2.13 4.29 6.42
N LEU A 170 1.08 5.10 6.32
CA LEU A 170 0.26 5.57 7.44
C LEU A 170 -1.23 5.23 7.23
N HIS A 171 -1.87 4.64 8.24
CA HIS A 171 -3.34 4.48 8.29
C HIS A 171 -3.93 5.16 9.54
N VAL A 172 -4.19 6.47 9.40
CA VAL A 172 -4.77 7.35 10.43
C VAL A 172 -6.13 6.85 10.92
N ILE A 173 -6.50 7.12 12.17
CA ILE A 173 -7.83 6.76 12.69
C ILE A 173 -8.99 7.30 11.83
N TRP A 174 -9.96 6.43 11.56
CA TRP A 174 -11.24 6.82 10.99
C TRP A 174 -12.18 7.33 12.10
N GLY A 175 -13.10 8.22 11.73
CA GLY A 175 -14.10 8.77 12.65
C GLY A 175 -14.77 10.01 12.07
N ALA A 176 -15.96 10.33 12.60
CA ALA A 176 -16.78 11.46 12.15
C ALA A 176 -16.22 12.84 12.49
N ASN A 177 -15.29 12.93 13.46
CA ASN A 177 -14.61 14.17 13.84
C ASN A 177 -13.21 14.22 13.18
N PRO A 178 -12.96 15.10 12.18
CA PRO A 178 -11.65 15.22 11.54
C PRO A 178 -10.54 15.69 12.50
N THR A 179 -10.89 16.51 13.51
CA THR A 179 -9.94 17.05 14.50
C THR A 179 -9.25 15.94 15.29
N ALA A 180 -9.93 14.81 15.53
CA ALA A 180 -9.36 13.65 16.20
C ALA A 180 -8.16 13.03 15.46
N ARG A 181 -8.06 13.25 14.14
CA ARG A 181 -6.96 12.76 13.29
C ARG A 181 -5.71 13.62 13.35
N LEU A 182 -5.84 14.88 13.77
CA LEU A 182 -4.74 15.86 13.73
C LEU A 182 -3.52 15.47 14.57
N PRO A 183 -3.62 14.85 15.76
CA PRO A 183 -2.46 14.42 16.53
C PRO A 183 -1.60 13.40 15.77
N GLU A 184 -2.20 12.35 15.20
CA GLU A 184 -1.46 11.33 14.42
C GLU A 184 -0.83 11.95 13.17
N ILE A 185 -1.58 12.74 12.40
CA ILE A 185 -1.07 13.38 11.18
C ILE A 185 0.09 14.34 11.51
N THR A 186 0.02 15.06 12.63
CA THR A 186 1.03 16.06 13.02
C THR A 186 2.29 15.38 13.57
N ALA A 187 2.16 14.45 14.52
CA ALA A 187 3.30 13.69 15.05
C ALA A 187 4.02 12.88 13.95
N PHE A 188 3.29 12.31 12.99
CA PHE A 188 3.88 11.67 11.82
C PHE A 188 4.61 12.67 10.91
N ALA A 189 4.01 13.81 10.59
CA ALA A 189 4.64 14.82 9.74
C ALA A 189 5.92 15.40 10.39
N GLU A 190 5.90 15.63 11.69
CA GLU A 190 7.04 16.07 12.49
C GLU A 190 8.15 15.01 12.51
N TRP A 191 7.82 13.73 12.73
CA TRP A 191 8.79 12.63 12.66
C TRP A 191 9.42 12.52 11.27
N MET A 192 8.62 12.52 10.20
CA MET A 192 9.11 12.39 8.83
C MET A 192 9.96 13.60 8.41
N ARG A 193 9.62 14.80 8.90
CA ARG A 193 10.46 16.00 8.71
C ARG A 193 11.80 15.86 9.45
N ALA A 194 11.76 15.50 10.73
CA ALA A 194 12.96 15.29 11.53
C ALA A 194 13.85 14.18 10.96
N TRP A 195 13.28 13.14 10.37
CA TRP A 195 14.01 12.07 9.69
C TRP A 195 14.67 12.53 8.39
N ALA A 196 13.97 13.33 7.57
CA ALA A 196 14.54 13.90 6.35
C ALA A 196 15.75 14.81 6.64
N ASP A 197 15.73 15.54 7.76
CA ASP A 197 16.82 16.43 8.19
C ASP A 197 18.01 15.70 8.88
N ARG A 198 17.93 14.38 9.14
CA ARG A 198 19.01 13.61 9.78
C ARG A 198 20.27 13.50 8.91
N SER A 199 21.44 13.74 9.50
CA SER A 199 22.75 13.50 8.87
C SER A 199 23.11 12.01 8.78
N ASP A 200 22.62 11.19 9.72
CA ASP A 200 22.88 9.75 9.91
C ASP A 200 21.78 8.85 9.31
N ARG A 201 20.94 9.40 8.43
CA ARG A 201 19.82 8.66 7.82
C ARG A 201 20.28 7.50 6.94
N TRP A 202 19.63 6.34 7.12
CA TRP A 202 19.83 5.15 6.28
C TRP A 202 19.67 5.44 4.78
N ASN A 203 18.65 6.22 4.42
CA ASN A 203 18.33 6.55 3.02
C ASN A 203 18.19 8.06 2.81
N GLN A 204 18.57 8.53 1.63
CA GLN A 204 18.34 9.92 1.22
C GLN A 204 16.94 10.15 0.65
N ASN A 205 16.36 9.13 -0.01
CA ASN A 205 15.03 9.22 -0.62
C ASN A 205 13.99 8.65 0.36
N LEU A 206 13.06 9.49 0.81
CA LEU A 206 12.05 9.13 1.81
C LEU A 206 10.66 9.46 1.26
N LEU A 207 9.80 8.45 1.11
CA LEU A 207 8.49 8.58 0.48
C LEU A 207 7.38 8.21 1.46
N VAL A 208 6.43 9.13 1.65
CA VAL A 208 5.20 8.86 2.42
C VAL A 208 4.13 8.29 1.50
N LEU A 209 3.59 7.14 1.90
CA LEU A 209 2.45 6.45 1.28
C LEU A 209 1.28 6.35 2.29
N GLY A 210 0.11 5.96 1.79
CA GLY A 210 -1.12 5.89 2.57
C GLY A 210 -2.01 7.12 2.43
N ARG A 211 -3.08 7.15 3.23
CA ARG A 211 -4.22 8.05 3.05
C ARG A 211 -4.08 9.34 3.87
N LEU A 212 -3.46 10.36 3.28
CA LEU A 212 -3.33 11.70 3.87
C LEU A 212 -4.51 12.61 3.49
N THR A 213 -5.17 13.23 4.47
CA THR A 213 -6.14 14.32 4.26
C THR A 213 -6.04 15.37 5.39
N ARG A 214 -6.56 16.61 5.20
CA ARG A 214 -6.62 17.68 6.24
C ARG A 214 -7.62 18.80 5.80
N ALA A 215 -8.50 19.81 5.78
CA ALA A 215 -8.95 20.63 4.63
C ALA A 215 -8.94 19.98 3.22
N GLU A 216 -7.91 19.18 2.94
CA GLU A 216 -7.83 18.21 1.84
C GLU A 216 -7.43 18.73 0.45
N VAL A 217 -6.83 17.81 -0.32
CA VAL A 217 -6.76 17.87 -1.79
C VAL A 217 -8.17 17.58 -2.29
N SER A 218 -9.00 18.63 -2.26
CA SER A 218 -10.43 18.51 -1.95
C SER A 218 -11.23 17.61 -2.90
N TRP A 219 -12.08 16.78 -2.30
CA TRP A 219 -13.04 15.82 -2.91
C TRP A 219 -12.42 14.59 -3.61
N ARG A 220 -12.86 13.41 -3.15
CA ARG A 220 -12.39 12.03 -3.47
C ARG A 220 -10.92 11.74 -3.14
N ILE A 221 -10.64 11.67 -1.84
CA ILE A 221 -9.65 10.74 -1.25
C ILE A 221 -10.37 9.97 -0.12
N SER A 222 -11.36 9.17 -0.53
CA SER A 222 -12.17 8.29 0.34
C SER A 222 -12.65 7.04 -0.38
N ASP A 223 -11.75 6.49 -1.18
CA ASP A 223 -11.96 5.48 -2.18
C ASP A 223 -11.17 4.22 -1.81
N HIS A 224 -11.75 3.04 -2.07
CA HIS A 224 -11.02 1.78 -2.04
C HIS A 224 -10.36 1.54 -3.42
N TYR A 225 -9.67 2.57 -3.94
CA TYR A 225 -8.94 2.54 -5.21
C TYR A 225 -7.45 2.80 -4.95
N PRO A 226 -6.53 2.28 -5.79
CA PRO A 226 -5.11 2.55 -5.66
C PRO A 226 -4.78 4.01 -6.02
N LEU A 227 -3.86 4.60 -5.27
CA LEU A 227 -3.15 5.84 -5.63
C LEU A 227 -1.69 5.48 -5.93
N TRP A 228 -1.11 6.02 -7.00
CA TRP A 228 0.22 5.62 -7.45
C TRP A 228 1.02 6.79 -8.06
N ALA A 229 2.33 6.59 -8.21
CA ALA A 229 3.24 7.49 -8.90
C ALA A 229 4.32 6.69 -9.67
N GLU A 230 4.77 7.27 -10.78
CA GLU A 230 5.87 6.81 -11.62
C GLU A 230 7.13 7.62 -11.31
N PHE A 231 8.28 6.95 -11.26
CA PHE A 231 9.59 7.56 -11.03
C PHE A 231 10.57 7.08 -12.08
N HIS A 232 11.28 7.97 -12.77
CA HIS A 232 12.34 7.58 -13.71
C HIS A 232 13.70 7.54 -13.02
N LEU A 233 14.41 6.42 -13.15
CA LEU A 233 15.73 6.18 -12.55
C LEU A 233 16.83 6.82 -13.41
N ALA A 234 16.89 8.14 -13.40
CA ALA A 234 17.94 8.90 -14.08
C ALA A 234 19.32 8.53 -13.53
N SER A 235 20.27 8.22 -14.42
CA SER A 235 21.64 7.81 -14.11
C SER A 235 22.54 8.99 -13.72
N CYS A 236 22.10 9.83 -12.78
CA CYS A 236 22.87 10.97 -12.29
C CYS A 236 22.62 11.27 -10.80
N THR A 237 23.56 11.97 -10.15
CA THR A 237 23.69 12.11 -8.69
C THR A 237 22.62 12.98 -8.00
N LYS A 238 21.56 13.38 -8.71
CA LYS A 238 20.37 14.04 -8.16
C LYS A 238 19.13 13.58 -8.94
N PRO A 239 18.16 12.87 -8.31
CA PRO A 239 16.93 12.46 -8.98
C PRO A 239 16.06 13.68 -9.33
N THR A 240 15.54 13.70 -10.56
CA THR A 240 14.53 14.67 -11.03
C THR A 240 13.13 14.10 -10.85
N TRP A 241 12.31 14.75 -10.02
CA TRP A 241 11.01 14.23 -9.59
C TRP A 241 9.86 14.73 -10.49
N SER A 242 9.04 13.81 -11.01
CA SER A 242 7.87 14.12 -11.85
C SER A 242 6.60 13.43 -11.34
N LEU A 243 5.76 14.15 -10.58
CA LEU A 243 4.54 13.59 -10.00
C LEU A 243 3.37 13.52 -11.01
N SER A 244 3.22 12.39 -11.69
CA SER A 244 2.17 12.10 -12.67
C SER A 244 0.78 11.86 -12.02
N ARG A 245 0.05 12.92 -11.67
CA ARG A 245 -1.33 12.79 -11.13
C ARG A 245 -2.35 12.45 -12.23
N ARG A 246 -2.60 11.16 -12.51
CA ARG A 246 -3.74 10.70 -13.32
C ARG A 246 -4.80 10.01 -12.44
N ARG A 247 -6.06 10.45 -12.53
CA ARG A 247 -7.21 9.71 -11.97
C ARG A 247 -7.67 8.67 -12.98
N GLY A 248 -7.35 7.41 -12.76
CA GLY A 248 -8.10 6.30 -13.35
C GLY A 248 -9.43 6.15 -12.61
N GLN A 249 -10.53 6.65 -13.17
CA GLN A 249 -11.84 6.11 -12.82
C GLN A 249 -12.05 4.85 -13.65
N VAL A 250 -11.97 3.69 -13.00
CA VAL A 250 -12.62 2.49 -13.51
C VAL A 250 -14.12 2.67 -13.24
N ASN A 251 -14.92 2.61 -14.31
CA ASN A 251 -16.38 2.56 -14.22
C ASN A 251 -16.84 1.10 -14.09
#